data_AF-A0A448YTQ9-F1
#
_entry.id   AF-A0A448YTQ9-F1
#
_cell.length_a   1.000
_cell.length_b   1.000
_cell.length_c   1.000
_cell.angle_alpha   90.00
_cell.angle_beta   90.00
_cell.angle_gamma   90.00
#
_symmetry.space_group_name_H-M   'P 1'
#
loop_
_entity.id
_entity.type
_entity.pdbx_description
1 polymer ?
#
loop_
_entity_poly.entity_id
_entity_poly.type
_entity_poly.pdbx_seq_one_letter_code
_entity_poly.pdbx_strand_id
1 'polypeptide(L)'
;MSLFTKCLRPSMPAARRSIVRFNSTSTPAKIREIVEASTNDKELVSGAPAELSYSDKRVARIYKEAKYATQSSSRNSKFWKVEFDIVARGNRWENDLIGYQGTSDYLQCTRLNFDTKDDAVRFAEGQGWNYYVQEPKERKFKPKQYASNFVHINGPLKLIRTK
;
A
#
# COMPACT_ATOMS: atom_id res chain seq x y z
N MET A 1 -9.39 76.19 8.20
CA MET A 1 -8.04 75.77 7.77
C MET A 1 -7.91 74.27 8.01
N SER A 2 -7.56 73.53 6.96
CA SER A 2 -7.63 72.07 6.85
C SER A 2 -6.55 71.37 7.69
N LEU A 3 -6.95 70.41 8.52
CA LEU A 3 -6.04 69.49 9.21
C LEU A 3 -5.84 68.24 8.33
N PHE A 4 -4.83 68.27 7.47
CA PHE A 4 -4.36 67.09 6.74
C PHE A 4 -3.42 66.27 7.66
N THR A 5 -3.92 65.16 8.20
CA THR A 5 -3.09 64.16 8.88
C THR A 5 -2.26 63.39 7.86
N LYS A 6 -0.93 63.57 7.89
CA LYS A 6 0.02 62.74 7.15
C LYS A 6 0.06 61.34 7.80
N CYS A 7 -0.62 60.37 7.20
CA CYS A 7 -0.35 58.96 7.45
C CYS A 7 1.03 58.60 6.87
N LEU A 8 2.05 58.49 7.73
CA LEU A 8 3.33 57.88 7.39
C LEU A 8 3.12 56.39 7.09
N ARG A 9 3.44 55.97 5.86
CA ARG A 9 3.48 54.53 5.52
C ARG A 9 4.67 53.88 6.22
N PRO A 10 4.51 52.73 6.90
CA PRO A 10 5.65 51.98 7.39
C PRO A 10 6.41 51.37 6.19
N SER A 11 7.73 51.52 6.18
CA SER A 11 8.59 50.88 5.17
C SER A 11 8.58 49.36 5.38
N MET A 12 8.19 48.59 4.36
CA MET A 12 8.34 47.15 4.39
C MET A 12 9.83 46.76 4.33
N PRO A 13 10.30 45.79 5.15
CA PRO A 13 11.65 45.30 5.03
C PRO A 13 11.81 44.49 3.73
N ALA A 14 12.92 44.71 3.02
CA ALA A 14 13.25 43.98 1.81
C ALA A 14 13.35 42.47 2.11
N ALA A 15 12.50 41.66 1.47
CA ALA A 15 12.58 40.21 1.55
C ALA A 15 13.92 39.74 0.96
N ARG A 16 14.87 39.39 1.83
CA ARG A 16 16.08 38.66 1.45
C ARG A 16 15.64 37.29 0.92
N ARG A 17 15.55 37.15 -0.41
CA ARG A 17 15.54 35.83 -1.04
C ARG A 17 16.91 35.22 -0.80
N SER A 18 17.03 34.34 0.20
CA SER A 18 18.16 33.44 0.27
C SER A 18 18.06 32.51 -0.94
N ILE A 19 18.87 32.80 -1.96
CA ILE A 19 19.19 31.79 -2.97
C ILE A 19 19.94 30.70 -2.21
N VAL A 20 19.23 29.65 -1.82
CA VAL A 20 19.87 28.41 -1.40
C VAL A 20 20.42 27.83 -2.69
N ARG A 21 21.71 28.06 -2.93
CA ARG A 21 22.44 27.30 -3.95
C ARG A 21 22.44 25.86 -3.49
N PHE A 22 21.58 25.06 -4.10
CA PHE A 22 21.56 23.62 -3.90
C PHE A 22 22.81 23.05 -4.58
N ASN A 23 23.92 22.99 -3.87
CA ASN A 23 25.12 22.30 -4.35
C ASN A 23 24.82 20.79 -4.35
N SER A 24 24.84 20.18 -5.53
CA SER A 24 24.45 18.79 -5.81
C SER A 24 25.42 17.71 -5.27
N THR A 25 26.29 18.02 -4.31
CA THR A 25 27.39 17.11 -3.91
C THR A 25 27.38 16.64 -2.46
N SER A 26 26.41 17.03 -1.63
CA SER A 26 26.23 16.37 -0.33
C SER A 26 25.06 15.39 -0.40
N THR A 27 25.33 14.16 -0.85
CA THR A 27 24.52 13.03 -0.39
C THR A 27 24.58 13.04 1.15
N PRO A 28 23.45 13.17 1.88
CA PRO A 28 23.48 13.08 3.34
C PRO A 28 24.16 11.78 3.75
N ALA A 29 24.99 11.81 4.80
CA ALA A 29 25.78 10.66 5.25
C ALA A 29 24.94 9.38 5.41
N LYS A 30 23.66 9.55 5.77
CA LYS A 30 22.67 8.49 5.87
C LYS A 30 22.46 7.69 4.57
N ILE A 31 22.56 8.32 3.40
CA ILE A 31 22.46 7.64 2.09
C ILE A 31 23.71 6.81 1.79
N ARG A 32 24.89 7.17 2.31
CA ARG A 32 26.13 6.41 2.07
C ARG A 32 26.18 5.13 2.90
N GLU A 33 25.82 5.20 4.18
CA GLU A 33 25.69 4.01 5.04
C GLU A 33 24.62 3.04 4.51
N ILE A 34 23.59 3.59 3.87
CA ILE A 34 22.52 2.87 3.17
C ILE A 34 23.06 2.08 1.97
N VAL A 35 23.88 2.71 1.11
CA VAL A 35 24.46 2.09 -0.11
C VAL A 35 25.42 0.94 0.22
N GLU A 36 26.08 0.97 1.38
CA GLU A 36 26.98 -0.12 1.80
C GLU A 36 26.24 -1.36 2.34
N ALA A 37 24.93 -1.26 2.62
CA ALA A 37 24.10 -2.33 3.17
C ALA A 37 23.21 -3.05 2.14
N SER A 38 23.06 -2.54 0.91
CA SER A 38 22.21 -3.17 -0.12
C SER A 38 22.98 -4.22 -0.92
N THR A 39 22.77 -5.48 -0.59
CA THR A 39 23.34 -6.65 -1.29
C THR A 39 22.66 -6.97 -2.63
N ASN A 40 21.84 -6.07 -3.19
CA ASN A 40 20.88 -6.41 -4.24
C ASN A 40 21.04 -5.57 -5.52
N ASP A 41 21.70 -6.14 -6.53
CA ASP A 41 22.00 -5.49 -7.82
C ASP A 41 20.77 -4.95 -8.57
N LYS A 42 19.60 -5.58 -8.37
CA LYS A 42 18.40 -5.28 -9.18
C LYS A 42 17.74 -3.96 -8.80
N GLU A 43 17.85 -3.54 -7.55
CA GLU A 43 17.34 -2.23 -7.10
C GLU A 43 18.06 -1.10 -7.85
N LEU A 44 19.39 -1.21 -7.97
CA LEU A 44 20.26 -0.20 -8.61
C LEU A 44 19.96 -0.01 -10.09
N VAL A 45 19.55 -1.09 -10.78
CA VAL A 45 19.26 -1.05 -12.23
C VAL A 45 17.80 -0.64 -12.52
N SER A 46 16.89 -0.80 -11.55
CA SER A 46 15.45 -0.62 -11.75
C SER A 46 15.02 0.80 -12.17
N GLY A 47 15.81 1.82 -11.80
CA GLY A 47 15.45 3.23 -12.01
C GLY A 47 14.26 3.71 -11.15
N ALA A 48 13.79 2.88 -10.20
CA ALA A 48 12.74 3.26 -9.26
C ALA A 48 13.25 4.33 -8.28
N PRO A 49 12.37 5.22 -7.78
CA PRO A 49 12.76 6.20 -6.78
C PRO A 49 13.21 5.48 -5.49
N ALA A 50 14.34 5.90 -4.93
CA ALA A 50 14.93 5.32 -3.71
C ALA A 50 13.99 5.39 -2.49
N GLU A 51 12.95 6.23 -2.55
CA GLU A 51 11.89 6.29 -1.54
C GLU A 51 11.13 4.98 -1.39
N LEU A 52 11.13 4.13 -2.41
CA LEU A 52 10.43 2.85 -2.39
C LEU A 52 11.15 1.80 -1.55
N SER A 53 12.47 1.76 -1.63
CA SER A 53 13.30 0.72 -1.02
C SER A 53 13.79 1.11 0.38
N TYR A 54 14.27 2.34 0.54
CA TYR A 54 14.93 2.78 1.77
C TYR A 54 14.04 3.49 2.76
N SER A 55 12.85 3.88 2.32
CA SER A 55 11.96 4.58 3.20
C SER A 55 11.03 3.57 3.86
N ASP A 56 11.12 3.44 5.19
CA ASP A 56 10.09 2.84 6.06
C ASP A 56 8.68 3.46 5.88
N LYS A 57 8.51 4.37 4.91
CA LYS A 57 7.25 4.98 4.51
C LYS A 57 6.30 3.97 3.86
N ARG A 58 6.80 2.88 3.26
CA ARG A 58 5.94 1.89 2.58
C ARG A 58 6.39 0.47 2.81
N VAL A 59 5.41 -0.40 2.97
CA VAL A 59 5.61 -1.84 3.12
C VAL A 59 4.78 -2.56 2.06
N ALA A 60 5.40 -3.53 1.39
CA ALA A 60 4.73 -4.41 0.44
C ALA A 60 3.99 -5.52 1.20
N ARG A 61 2.71 -5.71 0.88
CA ARG A 61 1.89 -6.82 1.35
C ARG A 61 1.95 -7.95 0.33
N ILE A 62 2.46 -9.10 0.76
CA ILE A 62 2.44 -10.34 -0.02
C ILE A 62 1.30 -11.21 0.51
N TYR A 63 0.27 -11.46 -0.30
CA TYR A 63 -0.93 -12.18 0.14
C TYR A 63 -1.61 -12.94 -0.99
N LYS A 64 -2.46 -13.90 -0.63
CA LYS A 64 -3.47 -14.45 -1.55
C LYS A 64 -4.80 -13.76 -1.30
N GLU A 65 -5.47 -13.35 -2.38
CA GLU A 65 -6.78 -12.75 -2.25
C GLU A 65 -7.76 -13.68 -1.55
N ALA A 66 -8.50 -13.11 -0.59
CA ALA A 66 -9.58 -13.82 0.05
C ALA A 66 -10.69 -14.07 -0.97
N LYS A 67 -11.33 -15.23 -0.85
CA LYS A 67 -12.50 -15.55 -1.66
C LYS A 67 -13.63 -14.55 -1.37
N TYR A 68 -14.16 -13.90 -2.41
CA TYR A 68 -15.33 -13.04 -2.27
C TYR A 68 -16.53 -13.81 -1.71
N ALA A 69 -17.15 -13.28 -0.66
CA ALA A 69 -18.32 -13.89 -0.04
C ALA A 69 -19.55 -13.88 -0.97
N THR A 70 -19.62 -12.91 -1.88
CA THR A 70 -20.70 -12.74 -2.86
C THR A 70 -20.65 -13.78 -3.99
N GLN A 71 -19.50 -14.39 -4.26
CA GLN A 71 -19.32 -15.29 -5.40
C GLN A 71 -18.81 -16.67 -4.98
N SER A 72 -19.21 -17.72 -5.71
CA SER A 72 -18.80 -19.10 -5.42
C SER A 72 -17.47 -19.50 -6.08
N SER A 73 -16.94 -18.73 -7.04
CA SER A 73 -15.64 -18.99 -7.68
C SER A 73 -14.45 -18.76 -6.73
N SER A 74 -13.37 -19.52 -6.94
CA SER A 74 -12.10 -19.40 -6.20
C SER A 74 -10.91 -19.07 -7.11
N ARG A 75 -11.14 -18.68 -8.36
CA ARG A 75 -10.05 -18.51 -9.34
C ARG A 75 -9.04 -17.43 -8.94
N ASN A 76 -9.50 -16.31 -8.40
CA ASN A 76 -8.64 -15.18 -8.06
C ASN A 76 -7.72 -15.47 -6.86
N SER A 77 -8.09 -16.40 -5.99
CA SER A 77 -7.32 -16.78 -4.79
C SER A 77 -6.13 -17.69 -5.09
N LYS A 78 -5.96 -18.12 -6.36
CA LYS A 78 -4.87 -19.02 -6.76
C LYS A 78 -3.51 -18.31 -6.78
N PHE A 79 -3.48 -17.06 -7.21
CA PHE A 79 -2.25 -16.29 -7.38
C PHE A 79 -1.85 -15.58 -6.09
N TRP A 80 -0.55 -15.50 -5.85
CA TRP A 80 0.04 -14.61 -4.87
C TRP A 80 0.10 -13.20 -5.43
N LYS A 81 -0.24 -12.22 -4.62
CA LYS A 81 -0.25 -10.82 -5.01
C LYS A 81 0.69 -10.03 -4.15
N VAL A 82 1.40 -9.10 -4.78
CA VAL A 82 2.15 -8.05 -4.10
C VAL A 82 1.44 -6.73 -4.35
N GLU A 83 1.01 -6.12 -3.25
CA GLU A 83 0.39 -4.80 -3.23
C GLU A 83 1.14 -3.89 -2.26
N PHE A 84 1.09 -2.59 -2.48
CA PHE A 84 1.73 -1.62 -1.59
C PHE A 84 0.71 -1.06 -0.59
N ASP A 85 1.18 -0.77 0.62
CA ASP A 85 0.35 -0.11 1.63
C ASP A 85 0.02 1.34 1.25
N ILE A 86 -1.08 1.83 1.80
CA ILE A 86 -1.62 3.16 1.55
C ILE A 86 -0.84 4.19 2.35
N VAL A 87 -0.30 5.20 1.66
CA VAL A 87 0.31 6.36 2.34
C VAL A 87 -0.80 7.29 2.82
N ALA A 88 -0.77 7.63 4.12
CA ALA A 88 -1.77 8.49 4.76
C ALA A 88 -1.89 9.87 4.09
N ARG A 89 -0.78 10.41 3.58
CA ARG A 89 -0.75 11.69 2.85
C ARG A 89 -0.69 11.43 1.34
N GLY A 90 -1.76 11.77 0.63
CA GLY A 90 -1.77 11.77 -0.84
C GLY A 90 -2.34 10.53 -1.52
N ASN A 91 -2.95 9.59 -0.79
CA ASN A 91 -3.64 8.46 -1.42
C ASN A 91 -4.88 8.92 -2.22
N ARG A 92 -5.83 9.60 -1.56
CA ARG A 92 -7.06 10.10 -2.18
C ARG A 92 -7.40 11.48 -1.62
N TRP A 93 -7.75 12.41 -2.50
CA TRP A 93 -8.41 13.67 -2.16
C TRP A 93 -9.48 13.99 -3.21
N GLU A 94 -10.44 14.83 -2.84
CA GLU A 94 -11.47 15.30 -3.77
C GLU A 94 -10.95 16.49 -4.57
N ASN A 95 -11.22 16.50 -5.88
CA ASN A 95 -10.89 17.63 -6.75
C ASN A 95 -11.97 18.71 -6.64
N ASP A 96 -11.57 19.94 -6.30
CA ASP A 96 -12.47 21.09 -6.09
C ASP A 96 -13.39 21.42 -7.29
N LEU A 97 -12.98 21.06 -8.52
CA LEU A 97 -13.73 21.42 -9.72
C LEU A 97 -14.90 20.48 -10.03
N ILE A 98 -14.66 19.16 -10.09
CA ILE A 98 -15.65 18.13 -10.54
C ILE A 98 -15.91 17.08 -9.44
N GLY A 99 -15.13 17.07 -8.36
CA GLY A 99 -15.27 16.08 -7.27
C GLY A 99 -14.65 14.71 -7.56
N TYR A 100 -13.81 14.60 -8.60
CA TYR A 100 -13.08 13.34 -8.85
C TYR A 100 -12.02 13.07 -7.79
N GLN A 101 -11.74 11.79 -7.57
CA GLN A 101 -10.70 11.34 -6.64
C GLN A 101 -9.31 11.54 -7.28
N GLY A 102 -8.58 12.56 -6.82
CA GLY A 102 -7.17 12.75 -7.12
C GLY A 102 -6.28 11.83 -6.29
N THR A 103 -5.10 11.50 -6.82
CA THR A 103 -4.06 10.77 -6.10
C THR A 103 -2.68 11.34 -6.46
N SER A 104 -1.73 11.25 -5.54
CA SER A 104 -0.30 11.54 -5.78
C SER A 104 0.52 10.26 -5.68
N ASP A 105 -0.12 9.14 -5.38
CA ASP A 105 0.53 7.86 -5.22
C ASP A 105 0.72 7.19 -6.58
N TYR A 106 1.97 6.96 -6.97
CA TYR A 106 2.31 6.31 -8.23
C TYR A 106 2.12 4.78 -8.20
N LEU A 107 1.99 4.16 -7.03
CA LEU A 107 1.85 2.70 -6.88
C LEU A 107 0.46 2.22 -6.49
N GLN A 108 -0.50 3.12 -6.26
CA GLN A 108 -1.84 2.74 -5.75
C GLN A 108 -2.59 1.73 -6.64
N CYS A 109 -2.28 1.68 -7.94
CA CYS A 109 -2.93 0.78 -8.90
C CYS A 109 -2.05 -0.42 -9.27
N THR A 110 -0.79 -0.44 -8.81
CA THR A 110 0.18 -1.46 -9.18
C THR A 110 -0.06 -2.71 -8.35
N ARG A 111 -0.44 -3.80 -9.04
CA ARG A 111 -0.62 -5.13 -8.45
C ARG A 111 0.17 -6.13 -9.26
N LEU A 112 1.04 -6.87 -8.60
CA LEU A 112 1.86 -7.90 -9.23
C LEU A 112 1.32 -9.28 -8.86
N ASN A 113 1.17 -10.17 -9.84
CA ASN A 113 0.71 -11.53 -9.62
C ASN A 113 1.89 -12.51 -9.77
N PHE A 114 1.99 -13.46 -8.86
CA PHE A 114 2.99 -14.51 -8.81
C PHE A 114 2.32 -15.87 -8.60
N ASP A 115 2.98 -16.94 -9.06
CA ASP A 115 2.47 -18.30 -8.89
C ASP A 115 2.80 -18.88 -7.51
N THR A 116 3.99 -18.59 -6.98
CA THR A 116 4.46 -19.08 -5.68
C THR A 116 4.72 -17.93 -4.69
N LYS A 117 4.74 -18.27 -3.39
CA LYS A 117 5.09 -17.34 -2.32
C LYS A 117 6.56 -16.92 -2.43
N ASP A 118 7.41 -17.90 -2.68
CA ASP A 118 8.86 -17.72 -2.66
C ASP A 118 9.31 -16.83 -3.83
N ASP A 119 8.66 -16.93 -4.99
CA ASP A 119 8.92 -16.01 -6.11
C ASP A 119 8.56 -14.56 -5.78
N ALA A 120 7.43 -14.35 -5.09
CA ALA A 120 7.01 -13.02 -4.66
C ALA A 120 7.98 -12.44 -3.61
N VAL A 121 8.43 -13.26 -2.67
CA VAL A 121 9.41 -12.89 -1.64
C VAL A 121 10.76 -12.56 -2.29
N ARG A 122 11.27 -13.43 -3.16
CA ARG A 122 12.53 -13.22 -3.88
C ARG A 122 12.49 -11.96 -4.74
N PHE A 123 11.32 -11.63 -5.31
CA PHE A 123 11.15 -10.40 -6.07
C PHE A 123 11.22 -9.16 -5.16
N ALA A 124 10.50 -9.17 -4.04
CA ALA A 124 10.52 -8.07 -3.07
C ALA A 124 11.93 -7.86 -2.48
N GLU A 125 12.62 -8.93 -2.09
CA GLU A 125 13.99 -8.90 -1.60
C GLU A 125 14.97 -8.39 -2.66
N GLY A 126 14.84 -8.85 -3.90
CA GLY A 126 15.70 -8.40 -4.99
C GLY A 126 15.56 -6.90 -5.29
N GLN A 127 14.40 -6.31 -5.04
CA GLN A 127 14.16 -4.86 -5.19
C GLN A 127 14.46 -4.07 -3.90
N GLY A 128 14.82 -4.73 -2.80
CA GLY A 128 15.07 -4.08 -1.52
C GLY A 128 13.81 -3.54 -0.84
N TRP A 129 12.63 -4.10 -1.11
CA TRP A 129 11.38 -3.64 -0.49
C TRP A 129 11.13 -4.29 0.86
N ASN A 130 10.76 -3.49 1.85
CA ASN A 130 10.21 -4.00 3.10
C ASN A 130 8.88 -4.70 2.83
N TYR A 131 8.71 -5.94 3.28
CA TYR A 131 7.51 -6.72 3.04
C TYR A 131 7.01 -7.44 4.29
N TYR A 132 5.71 -7.75 4.31
CA TYR A 132 5.13 -8.73 5.22
C TYR A 132 4.28 -9.74 4.44
N VAL A 133 4.34 -10.99 4.89
CA VAL A 133 3.56 -12.07 4.28
C VAL A 133 2.31 -12.32 5.11
N GLN A 134 1.15 -12.21 4.46
CA GLN A 134 -0.12 -12.65 5.01
C GLN A 134 -0.44 -14.06 4.52
N GLU A 135 -0.52 -15.01 5.45
CA GLU A 135 -0.86 -16.39 5.10
C GLU A 135 -2.32 -16.53 4.64
N PRO A 136 -2.58 -17.35 3.61
CA PRO A 136 -3.93 -17.60 3.12
C PRO A 136 -4.77 -18.33 4.16
N LYS A 137 -5.99 -17.82 4.41
CA LYS A 137 -6.96 -18.52 5.25
C LYS A 137 -7.72 -19.56 4.44
N GLU A 138 -7.24 -20.79 4.48
CA GLU A 138 -7.88 -21.90 3.77
C GLU A 138 -9.17 -22.38 4.45
N ARG A 139 -10.14 -22.82 3.64
CA ARG A 139 -11.38 -23.38 4.14
C ARG A 139 -11.15 -24.83 4.56
N LYS A 140 -11.39 -25.13 5.83
CA LYS A 140 -11.39 -26.51 6.34
C LYS A 140 -12.39 -27.37 5.58
N PHE A 141 -11.93 -28.49 5.02
CA PHE A 141 -12.82 -29.48 4.42
C PHE A 141 -13.69 -30.12 5.50
N LYS A 142 -14.99 -30.20 5.26
CA LYS A 142 -15.95 -30.89 6.13
C LYS A 142 -16.74 -31.88 5.27
N PRO A 143 -16.80 -33.17 5.62
CA PRO A 143 -17.62 -34.12 4.89
C PRO A 143 -19.08 -33.69 4.98
N LYS A 144 -19.77 -33.63 3.83
CA LYS A 144 -21.19 -33.31 3.74
C LYS A 144 -21.91 -34.51 3.16
N GLN A 145 -22.82 -35.10 3.93
CA GLN A 145 -23.67 -36.21 3.49
C GLN A 145 -25.11 -35.74 3.43
N TYR A 146 -25.78 -35.97 2.29
CA TYR A 146 -27.20 -35.60 2.13
C TYR A 146 -28.11 -36.41 3.05
N ALA A 147 -27.76 -37.69 3.31
CA ALA A 147 -28.47 -38.57 4.24
C ALA A 147 -28.53 -38.01 5.66
N SER A 148 -27.54 -37.18 6.07
CA SER A 148 -27.54 -36.54 7.38
C SER A 148 -28.73 -35.62 7.61
N ASN A 149 -29.42 -35.19 6.55
CA ASN A 149 -30.64 -34.39 6.66
C ASN A 149 -31.83 -35.19 7.20
N PHE A 150 -31.84 -36.52 7.07
CA PHE A 150 -32.97 -37.41 7.38
C PHE A 150 -32.65 -38.45 8.47
N VAL A 151 -31.66 -38.17 9.33
CA VAL A 151 -31.31 -39.08 10.42
C VAL A 151 -32.46 -39.21 11.41
N HIS A 152 -32.74 -40.44 11.84
CA HIS A 152 -33.69 -40.69 12.91
C HIS A 152 -33.12 -40.16 14.24
N ILE A 153 -33.95 -39.42 14.99
CA ILE A 153 -33.61 -38.91 16.31
C ILE A 153 -34.58 -39.55 17.30
N ASN A 154 -34.04 -40.35 18.23
CA ASN A 154 -34.85 -41.13 19.18
C ASN A 154 -35.57 -40.28 20.25
N GLY A 155 -35.34 -38.96 20.27
CA GLY A 155 -35.90 -38.03 21.25
C GLY A 155 -36.59 -36.83 20.60
N PRO A 156 -36.90 -35.77 21.37
CA PRO A 156 -37.53 -34.57 20.81
C PRO A 156 -36.60 -33.89 19.79
N LEU A 157 -37.17 -33.48 18.66
CA LEU A 157 -36.43 -32.84 17.57
C LEU A 157 -35.92 -31.46 18.01
N LYS A 158 -34.62 -31.19 17.81
CA LYS A 158 -34.00 -29.88 18.12
C LYS A 158 -34.50 -28.76 17.20
N LEU A 159 -34.72 -29.09 15.93
CA LEU A 159 -35.22 -28.16 14.91
C LEU A 159 -35.94 -28.97 13.82
N ILE A 160 -37.04 -28.44 13.31
CA ILE A 160 -37.75 -29.01 12.15
C ILE A 160 -37.00 -28.52 10.91
N ARG A 161 -36.32 -29.44 10.21
CA ARG A 161 -35.54 -29.10 9.01
C ARG A 161 -36.46 -28.86 7.81
N THR A 162 -36.35 -27.70 7.20
CA THR A 162 -36.77 -27.50 5.80
C THR A 162 -35.67 -27.96 4.85
N LYS A 163 -35.97 -28.00 3.55
CA LYS A 163 -34.98 -28.25 2.49
C LYS A 163 -33.78 -27.29 2.58
#